data_AF-A0A9Q0F5N5-F1
#
_entry.id   AF-A0A9Q0F5N5-F1
#
_cell.length_a   1.000
_cell.length_b   1.000
_cell.length_c   1.000
_cell.angle_alpha   90.00
_cell.angle_beta   90.00
_cell.angle_gamma   90.00
#
_symmetry.space_group_name_H-M   'P 1'
#
loop_
_entity.id
_entity.type
_entity.pdbx_description
1 polymer ?
#
loop_
_entity_poly.entity_id
_entity_poly.type
_entity_poly.pdbx_seq_one_letter_code
_entity_poly.pdbx_strand_id
1 'polypeptide(L)'
;MEKRHNYVRKTAELATQYYIDPATSQPNVSGLILAGSADFKTELSQSDKFDPRLRDKVLNVVDVSYGGESGFNQAIELSAEILSNVKFIQEKRLIGKYFEEFSQDTGKYVFGVDDTLNALDMGAVETLIVWENLDMNRYELKNTATGEIVKHFKKEQETNQNNFRDPATSAELEVQTKMPLLEWFANEYRRFGCVLEIVTNKSQEGSQFCQGFGGVGGILRYRVDLTSFDVDSDDGGVYDDDSE
;
A
#
# COMPACT_ATOMS: atom_id res chain seq x y z
N MET A 1 25.91 23.27 33.92
CA MET A 1 24.80 23.74 33.06
C MET A 1 25.24 23.94 31.62
N GLU A 2 26.23 24.79 31.36
CA GLU A 2 26.63 25.19 29.99
C GLU A 2 27.10 24.04 29.07
N LYS A 3 27.89 23.09 29.59
CA LYS A 3 28.30 21.89 28.83
C LYS A 3 27.13 21.00 28.39
N ARG A 4 26.08 20.90 29.21
CA ARG A 4 24.87 20.13 28.88
C ARG A 4 24.08 20.80 27.76
N HIS A 5 23.91 22.11 27.87
CA HIS A 5 23.21 22.90 26.87
C HIS A 5 23.94 22.93 25.51
N ASN A 6 25.27 22.91 25.52
CA ASN A 6 26.08 22.76 24.30
C ASN A 6 25.96 21.36 23.70
N TYR A 7 25.85 20.32 24.53
CA TYR A 7 25.62 18.96 24.06
C TYR A 7 24.25 18.84 23.37
N VAL A 8 23.17 19.32 24.00
CA VAL A 8 21.81 19.32 23.41
C VAL A 8 21.77 20.11 22.10
N ARG A 9 22.42 21.28 22.05
CA ARG A 9 22.57 22.08 20.82
C ARG A 9 23.25 21.28 19.72
N LYS A 10 24.42 20.68 20.02
CA LYS A 10 25.19 19.93 19.03
C LYS A 10 24.42 18.71 18.53
N THR A 11 23.69 18.02 19.40
CA THR A 11 22.83 16.89 19.00
C THR A 11 21.68 17.34 18.10
N ALA A 12 21.03 18.46 18.41
CA ALA A 12 19.95 19.01 17.57
C ALA A 12 20.45 19.45 16.19
N GLU A 13 21.62 20.10 16.13
CA GLU A 13 22.27 20.50 14.87
C GLU A 13 22.63 19.27 14.01
N LEU A 14 23.24 18.24 14.63
CA LEU A 14 23.56 16.99 13.93
C LEU A 14 22.29 16.27 13.46
N ALA A 15 21.24 16.22 14.28
CA ALA A 15 19.96 15.63 13.87
C ALA A 15 19.39 16.34 12.64
N THR A 16 19.45 17.67 12.61
CA THR A 16 19.02 18.48 11.46
C THR A 16 19.84 18.14 10.22
N GLN A 17 21.17 18.04 10.36
CA GLN A 17 22.08 17.71 9.27
C GLN A 17 21.85 16.32 8.67
N TYR A 18 21.53 15.32 9.50
CA TYR A 18 21.36 13.94 9.04
C TYR A 18 19.93 13.61 8.62
N TYR A 19 18.93 14.20 9.27
CA TYR A 19 17.53 13.86 9.05
C TYR A 19 16.77 14.84 8.15
N ILE A 20 17.34 16.01 7.82
CA ILE A 20 16.77 16.92 6.83
C ILE A 20 17.61 16.89 5.57
N ASP A 21 16.97 16.57 4.45
CA ASP A 21 17.63 16.63 3.16
C ASP A 21 17.85 18.11 2.75
N PRO A 22 19.09 18.53 2.48
CA PRO A 22 19.39 19.91 2.10
C PRO A 22 18.75 20.33 0.77
N ALA A 23 18.44 19.40 -0.14
CA ALA A 23 17.85 19.73 -1.44
C ALA A 23 16.35 19.99 -1.36
N THR A 24 15.62 19.18 -0.58
CA THR A 24 14.16 19.27 -0.45
C THR A 24 13.71 20.06 0.78
N SER A 25 14.62 20.31 1.72
CA SER A 25 14.32 20.91 3.03
C SER A 25 13.27 20.12 3.83
N GLN A 26 13.05 18.84 3.50
CA GLN A 26 12.09 17.98 4.20
C GLN A 26 12.80 16.87 5.00
N PRO A 27 12.17 16.37 6.07
CA PRO A 27 12.67 15.20 6.78
C PRO A 27 12.78 13.99 5.86
N ASN A 28 13.91 13.29 5.88
CA ASN A 28 14.14 12.05 5.11
C ASN A 28 13.58 10.79 5.82
N VAL A 29 13.06 10.94 7.05
CA VAL A 29 12.48 9.87 7.87
C VAL A 29 10.99 10.06 8.06
N SER A 30 10.25 8.94 8.07
CA SER A 30 8.80 8.93 8.34
C SER A 30 8.46 9.18 9.82
N GLY A 31 9.40 8.90 10.73
CA GLY A 31 9.24 9.14 12.16
C GLY A 31 10.58 9.03 12.90
N LEU A 32 10.64 9.63 14.09
CA LEU A 32 11.82 9.72 14.93
C LEU A 32 11.52 9.21 16.34
N ILE A 33 12.47 8.55 16.98
CA ILE A 33 12.37 8.12 18.38
C ILE A 33 13.52 8.74 19.16
N LEU A 34 13.21 9.39 20.28
CA LEU A 34 14.21 9.98 21.16
C LEU A 34 14.45 9.06 22.34
N ALA A 35 15.62 8.43 22.40
CA ALA A 35 15.99 7.54 23.51
C ALA A 35 17.07 8.17 24.40
N GLY A 36 16.93 8.02 25.71
CA GLY A 36 17.93 8.50 26.65
C GLY A 36 17.58 8.25 28.11
N SER A 37 18.60 8.30 28.96
CA SER A 37 18.43 8.23 30.41
C SER A 37 18.09 9.62 30.96
N ALA A 38 17.17 9.67 31.93
CA ALA A 38 16.71 10.90 32.59
C ALA A 38 16.17 11.96 31.59
N ASP A 39 16.24 13.23 31.96
CA ASP A 39 15.47 14.31 31.32
C ASP A 39 16.13 14.90 30.06
N PHE A 40 17.32 14.45 29.67
CA PHE A 40 18.04 15.03 28.51
C PHE A 40 17.26 14.95 27.20
N LYS A 41 16.50 13.86 27.00
CA LYS A 41 15.64 13.67 25.83
C LYS A 41 14.41 14.57 25.85
N THR A 42 13.88 14.84 27.03
CA THR A 42 12.76 15.76 27.26
C THR A 42 13.20 17.20 27.00
N GLU A 43 14.38 17.58 27.51
CA GLU A 43 15.00 18.88 27.22
C GLU A 43 15.27 19.05 25.73
N LEU A 44 15.75 18.01 25.03
CA LEU A 44 15.98 18.07 23.58
C LEU A 44 14.66 18.28 22.81
N SER A 45 13.61 17.50 23.12
CA SER A 45 12.31 17.60 22.47
C SER A 45 11.62 18.96 22.67
N GLN A 46 11.79 19.54 23.86
CA GLN A 46 11.23 20.84 24.22
C GLN A 46 12.14 22.02 23.88
N SER A 47 13.37 21.78 23.42
CA SER A 47 14.31 22.85 23.11
C SER A 47 13.91 23.57 21.83
N ASP A 48 13.95 24.90 21.86
CA ASP A 48 13.81 25.75 20.65
C ASP A 48 14.89 25.50 19.58
N LYS A 49 15.95 24.77 19.93
CA LYS A 49 17.03 24.42 19.01
C LYS A 49 16.75 23.16 18.19
N PHE A 50 15.76 22.38 18.59
CA PHE A 50 15.36 21.21 17.83
C PHE A 50 14.49 21.66 16.66
N ASP A 51 14.84 21.24 15.45
CA ASP A 51 14.14 21.70 14.25
C ASP A 51 12.63 21.35 14.35
N PRO A 52 11.73 22.32 14.17
CA PRO A 52 10.29 22.08 14.28
C PRO A 52 9.78 20.96 13.36
N ARG A 53 10.39 20.79 12.18
CA ARG A 53 10.00 19.75 11.21
C ARG A 53 10.34 18.35 11.71
N LEU A 54 11.45 18.21 12.44
CA LEU A 54 11.81 16.96 13.10
C LEU A 54 10.98 16.72 14.35
N ARG A 55 10.63 17.79 15.08
CA ARG A 55 9.76 17.71 16.26
C ARG A 55 8.39 17.11 15.93
N ASP A 56 7.79 17.51 14.81
CA ASP A 56 6.51 16.97 14.35
C ASP A 56 6.60 15.50 13.92
N LYS A 57 7.81 14.98 13.71
CA LYS A 57 8.08 13.58 13.37
C LYS A 57 8.45 12.71 14.57
N VAL A 58 8.55 13.28 15.78
CA VAL A 58 8.84 12.48 16.98
C VAL A 58 7.64 11.60 17.33
N LEU A 59 7.81 10.30 17.17
CA LEU A 59 6.79 9.29 17.45
C LEU A 59 6.71 8.97 18.94
N ASN A 60 7.87 8.84 19.60
CA ASN A 60 7.93 8.57 21.02
C ASN A 60 9.27 8.99 21.63
N VAL A 61 9.25 9.12 22.96
CA VAL A 61 10.41 9.38 23.80
C VAL A 61 10.58 8.18 24.74
N VAL A 62 11.71 7.49 24.67
CA VAL A 62 11.96 6.22 25.37
C VAL A 62 13.03 6.39 26.44
N ASP A 63 12.73 5.90 27.62
CA ASP A 63 13.64 5.85 28.76
C ASP A 63 14.47 4.57 28.69
N VAL A 64 15.80 4.72 28.62
CA VAL A 64 16.74 3.59 28.64
C VAL A 64 17.64 3.64 29.87
N SER A 65 17.93 2.47 30.42
CA SER A 65 18.68 2.33 31.67
C SER A 65 20.20 2.49 31.46
N TYR A 66 20.68 2.22 30.26
CA TYR A 66 22.09 2.27 29.90
C TYR A 66 22.31 3.14 28.66
N GLY A 67 23.51 3.72 28.53
CA GLY A 67 23.93 4.41 27.31
C GLY A 67 24.66 3.46 26.35
N GLY A 68 25.09 3.99 25.19
CA GLY A 68 25.84 3.22 24.19
C GLY A 68 24.98 2.18 23.47
N GLU A 69 25.62 1.13 22.95
CA GLU A 69 24.97 0.10 22.13
C GLU A 69 23.92 -0.70 22.90
N SER A 70 24.16 -1.02 24.17
CA SER A 70 23.20 -1.76 24.99
C SER A 70 21.91 -0.95 25.21
N GLY A 71 22.05 0.36 25.46
CA GLY A 71 20.90 1.28 25.55
C GLY A 71 20.17 1.44 24.23
N PHE A 72 20.91 1.49 23.12
CA PHE A 72 20.35 1.58 21.79
C PHE A 72 19.51 0.36 21.42
N ASN A 73 20.01 -0.85 21.70
CA ASN A 73 19.25 -2.08 21.48
C ASN A 73 17.98 -2.14 22.35
N GLN A 74 18.08 -1.70 23.62
CA GLN A 74 16.91 -1.59 24.50
C GLN A 74 15.87 -0.59 23.95
N ALA A 75 16.31 0.55 23.41
CA ALA A 75 15.42 1.51 22.79
C ALA A 75 14.67 0.90 21.60
N ILE A 76 15.35 0.11 20.77
CA ILE A 76 14.73 -0.58 19.62
C ILE A 76 13.65 -1.54 20.10
N GLU A 77 13.94 -2.36 21.11
CA GLU A 77 12.99 -3.34 21.63
C GLU A 77 11.74 -2.68 22.22
N LEU A 78 11.91 -1.64 23.04
CA LEU A 78 10.79 -0.85 23.59
C LEU A 78 10.01 -0.09 22.51
N SER A 79 10.64 0.23 21.39
CA SER A 79 10.02 0.94 20.28
C SER A 79 9.25 0.06 19.31
N ALA A 80 9.48 -1.26 19.32
CA ALA A 80 8.84 -2.21 18.41
C ALA A 80 7.30 -2.16 18.49
N GLU A 81 6.79 -2.09 19.73
CA GLU A 81 5.51 -1.51 20.14
C GLU A 81 4.89 -0.51 19.16
N ILE A 82 5.48 0.68 19.23
CA ILE A 82 4.94 1.90 18.65
C ILE A 82 5.15 1.89 17.14
N LEU A 83 6.28 1.36 16.67
CA LEU A 83 6.55 1.22 15.24
C LEU A 83 5.52 0.33 14.54
N SER A 84 5.12 -0.77 15.18
CA SER A 84 4.02 -1.63 14.69
C SER A 84 2.71 -0.86 14.59
N ASN A 85 2.39 -0.09 15.65
CA ASN A 85 1.19 0.74 15.68
C ASN A 85 1.21 1.85 14.62
N VAL A 86 2.37 2.44 14.31
CA VAL A 86 2.49 3.48 13.27
C VAL A 86 2.16 2.93 11.89
N LYS A 87 2.65 1.72 11.54
CA LYS A 87 2.29 1.07 10.26
C LYS A 87 0.78 0.85 10.20
N PHE A 88 0.19 0.36 11.29
CA PHE A 88 -1.26 0.15 11.37
C PHE A 88 -2.06 1.45 11.25
N ILE A 89 -1.61 2.55 11.87
CA ILE A 89 -2.25 3.87 11.77
C ILE A 89 -2.14 4.42 10.34
N GLN A 90 -0.99 4.25 9.68
CA GLN A 90 -0.80 4.65 8.28
C GLN A 90 -1.73 3.86 7.36
N GLU A 91 -1.79 2.54 7.52
CA GLU A 91 -2.68 1.65 6.77
C GLU A 91 -4.15 2.06 6.98
N LYS A 92 -4.57 2.25 8.23
CA LYS A 92 -5.92 2.72 8.56
C LYS A 92 -6.25 4.06 7.91
N ARG A 93 -5.31 5.00 7.91
CA ARG A 93 -5.48 6.31 7.28
C ARG A 93 -5.58 6.23 5.75
N LEU A 94 -4.77 5.37 5.14
CA LEU A 94 -4.79 5.15 3.70
C LEU A 94 -6.13 4.56 3.25
N ILE A 95 -6.59 3.49 3.90
CA ILE A 95 -7.87 2.86 3.58
C ILE A 95 -9.02 3.79 3.94
N GLY A 96 -8.91 4.56 5.02
CA GLY A 96 -9.88 5.60 5.36
C GLY A 96 -10.04 6.64 4.25
N LYS A 97 -8.93 7.12 3.66
CA LYS A 97 -8.97 8.04 2.51
C LYS A 97 -9.64 7.38 1.29
N TYR A 98 -9.34 6.11 1.02
CA TYR A 98 -9.97 5.35 -0.05
C TYR A 98 -11.50 5.25 0.14
N PHE A 99 -11.97 4.93 1.35
CA PHE A 99 -13.40 4.87 1.65
C PHE A 99 -14.09 6.23 1.65
N GLU A 100 -13.36 7.30 1.95
CA GLU A 100 -13.87 8.66 1.84
C GLU A 100 -14.14 9.04 0.37
N GLU A 101 -13.22 8.72 -0.54
CA GLU A 101 -13.43 8.89 -2.00
C GLU A 101 -14.61 8.02 -2.51
N PHE A 102 -14.74 6.80 -1.99
CA PHE A 102 -15.89 5.93 -2.29
C PHE A 102 -17.22 6.53 -1.80
N SER A 103 -17.25 6.99 -0.54
CA SER A 103 -18.49 7.49 0.10
C SER A 103 -18.94 8.85 -0.44
N GLN A 104 -18.00 9.68 -0.91
CA GLN A 104 -18.29 10.99 -1.50
C GLN A 104 -18.66 10.92 -2.98
N ASP A 105 -18.64 9.72 -3.59
CA ASP A 105 -18.91 9.49 -5.01
C ASP A 105 -18.13 10.44 -5.95
N THR A 106 -16.87 10.68 -5.60
CA THR A 106 -15.98 11.54 -6.41
C THR A 106 -15.60 10.89 -7.74
N GLY A 107 -15.82 9.57 -7.85
CA GLY A 107 -15.42 8.73 -8.97
C GLY A 107 -13.90 8.54 -9.08
N LYS A 108 -13.14 8.83 -8.01
CA LYS A 108 -11.67 8.71 -7.96
C LYS A 108 -11.19 7.45 -7.25
N TYR A 109 -11.94 6.37 -7.36
CA TYR A 109 -11.60 5.08 -6.79
C TYR A 109 -11.80 3.99 -7.84
N VAL A 110 -11.10 2.89 -7.68
CA VAL A 110 -11.28 1.67 -8.46
C VAL A 110 -11.22 0.47 -7.53
N PHE A 111 -12.03 -0.54 -7.81
CA PHE A 111 -12.06 -1.79 -7.08
C PHE A 111 -12.21 -2.94 -8.06
N GLY A 112 -11.86 -4.15 -7.64
CA GLY A 112 -11.90 -5.30 -8.54
C GLY A 112 -10.68 -5.33 -9.45
N VAL A 113 -10.41 -6.51 -10.01
CA VAL A 113 -9.12 -6.78 -10.63
C VAL A 113 -9.09 -6.25 -12.05
N ASP A 114 -10.14 -6.51 -12.81
CA ASP A 114 -10.23 -6.10 -14.21
C ASP A 114 -10.25 -4.56 -14.34
N ASP A 115 -11.08 -3.89 -13.55
CA ASP A 115 -11.13 -2.42 -13.50
C ASP A 115 -9.81 -1.81 -13.03
N THR A 116 -9.18 -2.39 -12.00
CA THR A 116 -7.89 -1.88 -11.50
C THR A 116 -6.79 -2.04 -12.54
N LEU A 117 -6.77 -3.14 -13.29
CA LEU A 117 -5.81 -3.35 -14.39
C LEU A 117 -6.06 -2.37 -15.54
N ASN A 118 -7.30 -2.18 -15.94
CA ASN A 118 -7.66 -1.20 -16.97
C ASN A 118 -7.26 0.22 -16.55
N ALA A 119 -7.52 0.59 -15.28
CA ALA A 119 -7.13 1.89 -14.74
C ALA A 119 -5.60 2.05 -14.64
N LEU A 120 -4.87 0.96 -14.36
CA LEU A 120 -3.40 0.95 -14.38
C LEU A 120 -2.85 1.14 -15.78
N ASP A 121 -3.41 0.46 -16.78
CA ASP A 121 -3.01 0.59 -18.20
C ASP A 121 -3.25 2.00 -18.74
N MET A 122 -4.31 2.66 -18.27
CA MET A 122 -4.55 4.09 -18.57
C MET A 122 -3.63 5.04 -17.81
N GLY A 123 -2.85 4.56 -16.84
CA GLY A 123 -2.03 5.40 -15.95
C GLY A 123 -2.84 6.30 -15.02
N ALA A 124 -4.10 5.95 -14.77
CA ALA A 124 -5.02 6.76 -13.96
C ALA A 124 -4.79 6.56 -12.45
N VAL A 125 -4.18 5.45 -12.04
CA VAL A 125 -3.97 5.09 -10.63
C VAL A 125 -2.86 5.95 -10.00
N GLU A 126 -3.18 6.60 -8.89
CA GLU A 126 -2.20 7.29 -8.04
C GLU A 126 -1.58 6.30 -7.05
N THR A 127 -2.43 5.65 -6.27
CA THR A 127 -2.04 4.70 -5.23
C THR A 127 -2.79 3.39 -5.44
N LEU A 128 -2.05 2.33 -5.72
CA LEU A 128 -2.55 0.97 -5.85
C LEU A 128 -2.51 0.31 -4.47
N ILE A 129 -3.67 -0.15 -3.99
CA ILE A 129 -3.84 -0.78 -2.69
C ILE A 129 -4.10 -2.27 -2.92
N VAL A 130 -3.22 -3.13 -2.39
CA VAL A 130 -3.32 -4.58 -2.59
C VAL A 130 -3.22 -5.29 -1.26
N TRP A 131 -4.09 -6.28 -1.04
CA TRP A 131 -4.03 -7.11 0.15
C TRP A 131 -2.85 -8.10 0.10
N GLU A 132 -2.13 -8.25 1.21
CA GLU A 132 -0.96 -9.15 1.30
C GLU A 132 -1.29 -10.62 0.99
N ASN A 133 -2.50 -11.08 1.33
CA ASN A 133 -2.93 -12.47 1.11
C ASN A 133 -3.90 -12.58 -0.07
N LEU A 134 -3.68 -11.77 -1.12
CA LEU A 134 -4.49 -11.81 -2.32
C LEU A 134 -4.41 -13.20 -2.97
N ASP A 135 -5.54 -13.89 -3.00
CA ASP A 135 -5.63 -15.25 -3.52
C ASP A 135 -5.90 -15.30 -5.03
N MET A 136 -5.07 -14.58 -5.79
CA MET A 136 -5.21 -14.41 -7.22
C MET A 136 -3.89 -14.64 -7.95
N ASN A 137 -3.95 -15.46 -8.99
CA ASN A 137 -2.81 -15.73 -9.86
C ASN A 137 -3.07 -15.17 -11.26
N ARG A 138 -2.02 -14.58 -11.84
CA ARG A 138 -1.95 -14.14 -13.23
C ARG A 138 -1.40 -15.29 -14.07
N TYR A 139 -2.16 -15.69 -15.08
CA TYR A 139 -1.81 -16.72 -16.03
C TYR A 139 -1.57 -16.10 -17.40
N GLU A 140 -0.40 -16.35 -17.95
CA GLU A 140 -0.10 -16.06 -19.34
C GLU A 140 -0.33 -17.34 -20.14
N LEU A 141 -1.43 -17.33 -20.89
CA LEU A 141 -1.90 -18.44 -21.70
C LEU A 141 -1.53 -18.17 -23.16
N LYS A 142 -1.05 -19.19 -23.87
CA LYS A 142 -0.82 -19.08 -25.31
C LYS A 142 -1.81 -19.94 -26.06
N ASN A 143 -2.47 -19.36 -27.05
CA ASN A 143 -3.18 -20.12 -28.07
C ASN A 143 -2.33 -20.12 -29.36
N THR A 144 -2.16 -21.29 -29.95
CA THR A 144 -1.52 -21.47 -31.27
C THR A 144 -2.21 -20.68 -32.39
N ALA A 145 -3.47 -20.27 -32.22
CA ALA A 145 -4.27 -19.57 -33.22
C ALA A 145 -4.53 -18.07 -32.93
N THR A 146 -4.73 -17.68 -31.66
CA THR A 146 -5.22 -16.33 -31.28
C THR A 146 -4.19 -15.45 -30.55
N GLY A 147 -3.01 -15.99 -30.21
CA GLY A 147 -1.92 -15.25 -29.58
C GLY A 147 -1.82 -15.46 -28.06
N GLU A 148 -1.20 -14.50 -27.36
CA GLU A 148 -1.04 -14.52 -25.90
C GLU A 148 -2.26 -13.87 -25.22
N ILE A 149 -2.87 -14.61 -24.28
CA ILE A 149 -4.04 -14.19 -23.52
C ILE A 149 -3.63 -14.19 -22.04
N VAL A 150 -3.82 -13.05 -21.36
CA VAL A 150 -3.60 -12.95 -19.92
C VAL A 150 -4.93 -13.15 -19.22
N LYS A 151 -5.03 -14.13 -18.31
CA LYS A 151 -6.21 -14.33 -17.47
C LYS A 151 -5.84 -14.28 -15.99
N HIS A 152 -6.77 -13.78 -15.18
CA HIS A 152 -6.64 -13.70 -13.73
C HIS A 152 -7.62 -14.67 -13.09
N PHE A 153 -7.13 -15.59 -12.27
CA PHE A 153 -7.98 -16.59 -11.64
C PHE A 153 -7.78 -16.61 -10.12
N LYS A 154 -8.91 -16.76 -9.39
CA LYS A 154 -8.88 -17.17 -7.98
C LYS A 154 -8.53 -18.66 -7.89
N LYS A 155 -7.96 -19.12 -6.76
CA LYS A 155 -7.61 -20.54 -6.56
C LYS A 155 -8.77 -21.50 -6.81
N GLU A 156 -10.00 -21.11 -6.51
CA GLU A 156 -11.20 -21.94 -6.74
C GLU A 156 -11.48 -22.14 -8.24
N GLN A 157 -11.21 -21.11 -9.05
CA GLN A 157 -11.39 -21.12 -10.50
C GLN A 157 -10.26 -21.83 -11.25
N GLU A 158 -9.12 -22.09 -10.60
CA GLU A 158 -8.02 -22.90 -11.16
C GLU A 158 -8.44 -24.35 -11.39
N THR A 159 -9.40 -24.84 -10.60
CA THR A 159 -9.89 -26.23 -10.67
C THR A 159 -10.77 -26.48 -11.90
N ASN A 160 -11.33 -25.44 -12.50
CA ASN A 160 -12.25 -25.55 -13.63
C ASN A 160 -11.47 -25.60 -14.95
N GLN A 161 -11.34 -26.80 -15.52
CA GLN A 161 -10.69 -27.03 -16.82
C GLN A 161 -11.29 -26.22 -17.98
N ASN A 162 -12.55 -25.78 -17.85
CA ASN A 162 -13.20 -24.91 -18.84
C ASN A 162 -12.54 -23.52 -18.95
N ASN A 163 -11.87 -23.04 -17.91
CA ASN A 163 -11.22 -21.72 -17.91
C ASN A 163 -9.95 -21.67 -18.78
N PHE A 164 -9.35 -22.83 -19.02
CA PHE A 164 -8.19 -23.04 -19.89
C PHE A 164 -8.58 -23.44 -21.32
N ARG A 165 -9.86 -23.33 -21.68
CA ARG A 165 -10.33 -23.49 -23.06
C ARG A 165 -10.67 -22.13 -23.64
N ASP A 166 -10.27 -21.91 -24.89
CA ASP A 166 -10.63 -20.70 -25.62
C ASP A 166 -12.14 -20.74 -25.97
N PRO A 167 -12.95 -19.73 -25.58
CA PRO A 167 -14.38 -19.71 -25.88
C PRO A 167 -14.67 -19.73 -27.40
N ALA A 168 -13.76 -19.26 -28.25
CA ALA A 168 -13.98 -19.22 -29.70
C ALA A 168 -13.55 -20.49 -30.44
N THR A 169 -12.54 -21.21 -29.94
CA THR A 169 -11.95 -22.35 -30.66
C THR A 169 -12.04 -23.69 -29.92
N SER A 170 -12.51 -23.69 -28.66
CA SER A 170 -12.50 -24.86 -27.76
C SER A 170 -11.12 -25.53 -27.63
N ALA A 171 -10.05 -24.85 -28.07
CA ALA A 171 -8.69 -25.33 -27.99
C ALA A 171 -8.17 -25.16 -26.56
N GLU A 172 -7.37 -26.13 -26.11
CA GLU A 172 -6.68 -26.05 -24.82
C GLU A 172 -5.58 -25.00 -24.90
N LEU A 173 -5.63 -24.05 -23.96
CA LEU A 173 -4.67 -22.97 -23.82
C LEU A 173 -3.45 -23.48 -23.05
N GLU A 174 -2.26 -23.32 -23.61
CA GLU A 174 -1.02 -23.72 -22.94
C GLU A 174 -0.64 -22.66 -21.90
N VAL A 175 -0.43 -23.10 -20.65
CA VAL A 175 0.04 -22.22 -19.58
C VAL A 175 1.53 -21.99 -19.75
N GLN A 176 1.94 -20.80 -20.17
CA GLN A 176 3.36 -20.44 -20.23
C GLN A 176 3.89 -20.04 -18.86
N THR A 177 3.20 -19.10 -18.20
CA THR A 177 3.66 -18.52 -16.93
C THR A 177 2.50 -18.44 -15.95
N LYS A 178 2.75 -18.92 -14.72
CA LYS A 178 1.87 -18.70 -13.55
C LYS A 178 2.65 -17.85 -12.55
N MET A 179 2.11 -16.69 -12.20
CA MET A 179 2.71 -15.80 -11.20
C MET A 179 1.61 -15.26 -10.27
N PRO A 180 1.87 -15.14 -8.95
CA PRO A 180 0.98 -14.43 -8.05
C PRO A 180 0.75 -12.99 -8.50
N LEU A 181 -0.49 -12.53 -8.52
CA LEU A 181 -0.81 -11.18 -9.01
C LEU A 181 -0.15 -10.09 -8.17
N LEU A 182 -0.02 -10.31 -6.85
CA LEU A 182 0.71 -9.41 -5.95
C LEU A 182 2.19 -9.26 -6.35
N GLU A 183 2.84 -10.36 -6.72
CA GLU A 183 4.25 -10.35 -7.15
C GLU A 183 4.40 -9.61 -8.48
N TRP A 184 3.46 -9.81 -9.40
CA TRP A 184 3.43 -9.07 -10.66
C TRP A 184 3.29 -7.55 -10.43
N PHE A 185 2.37 -7.12 -9.56
CA PHE A 185 2.25 -5.71 -9.19
C PHE A 185 3.55 -5.18 -8.58
N ALA A 186 4.21 -5.92 -7.70
CA ALA A 186 5.47 -5.51 -7.09
C ALA A 186 6.61 -5.33 -8.10
N ASN A 187 6.57 -6.03 -9.24
CA ASN A 187 7.57 -5.89 -10.31
C ASN A 187 7.24 -4.73 -11.27
N GLU A 188 5.96 -4.56 -11.61
CA GLU A 188 5.55 -3.67 -12.71
C GLU A 188 4.99 -2.31 -12.26
N TYR A 189 4.66 -2.09 -10.98
CA TYR A 189 4.01 -0.84 -10.50
C TYR A 189 4.76 0.44 -10.92
N ARG A 190 6.10 0.39 -10.97
CA ARG A 190 6.95 1.52 -11.36
C ARG A 190 6.74 1.96 -12.80
N ARG A 191 6.38 1.04 -13.70
CA ARG A 191 6.15 1.35 -15.12
C ARG A 191 4.87 2.15 -15.31
N PHE A 192 3.86 1.88 -14.48
CA PHE A 192 2.58 2.61 -14.47
C PHE A 192 2.65 3.94 -13.71
N GLY A 193 3.76 4.19 -13.00
CA GLY A 193 3.96 5.42 -12.23
C GLY A 193 3.06 5.53 -11.00
N CYS A 194 2.46 4.44 -10.53
CA CYS A 194 1.65 4.41 -9.31
C CYS A 194 2.51 4.09 -8.07
N VAL A 195 1.98 4.39 -6.89
CA VAL A 195 2.55 3.96 -5.61
C VAL A 195 1.86 2.67 -5.18
N LEU A 196 2.61 1.59 -4.97
CA LEU A 196 2.07 0.33 -4.47
C LEU A 196 2.09 0.32 -2.93
N GLU A 197 0.92 0.14 -2.32
CA GLU A 197 0.73 0.01 -0.88
C GLU A 197 0.11 -1.36 -0.58
N ILE A 198 0.82 -2.16 0.23
CA ILE A 198 0.38 -3.50 0.64
C ILE A 198 -0.27 -3.39 2.02
N VAL A 199 -1.53 -3.82 2.11
CA VAL A 199 -2.36 -3.74 3.32
C VAL A 199 -2.67 -5.11 3.90
N THR A 200 -3.12 -5.13 5.16
CA THR A 200 -3.49 -6.33 5.91
C THR A 200 -4.97 -6.30 6.29
N ASN A 201 -5.48 -7.40 6.84
CA ASN A 201 -6.86 -7.47 7.35
C ASN A 201 -6.93 -7.28 8.88
N LYS A 202 -5.88 -6.74 9.51
CA LYS A 202 -5.83 -6.59 10.97
C LYS A 202 -6.69 -5.42 11.48
N SER A 203 -6.95 -4.43 10.63
CA SER A 203 -7.81 -3.28 10.94
C SER A 203 -9.26 -3.57 10.53
N GLN A 204 -10.22 -2.86 11.14
CA GLN A 204 -11.62 -2.96 10.72
C GLN A 204 -11.78 -2.52 9.27
N GLU A 205 -11.11 -1.43 8.91
CA GLU A 205 -11.09 -0.88 7.55
C GLU A 205 -10.42 -1.85 6.57
N GLY A 206 -9.30 -2.46 6.94
CA GLY A 206 -8.61 -3.47 6.14
C GLY A 206 -9.46 -4.72 5.92
N SER A 207 -10.17 -5.19 6.95
CA SER A 207 -11.10 -6.30 6.81
C SER A 207 -12.23 -5.98 5.83
N GLN A 208 -12.81 -4.78 5.90
CA GLN A 208 -13.83 -4.31 4.95
C GLN A 208 -13.28 -4.22 3.52
N PHE A 209 -12.05 -3.76 3.34
CA PHE A 209 -11.41 -3.70 2.04
C PHE A 209 -11.20 -5.10 1.44
N CYS A 210 -10.70 -6.04 2.24
CA CYS A 210 -10.44 -7.41 1.79
C CYS A 210 -11.73 -8.17 1.46
N GLN A 211 -12.74 -8.09 2.34
CA GLN A 211 -13.99 -8.85 2.20
C GLN A 211 -15.00 -8.16 1.27
N GLY A 212 -15.06 -6.82 1.28
CA GLY A 212 -16.03 -6.05 0.51
C GLY A 212 -15.58 -5.76 -0.92
N PHE A 213 -14.29 -5.45 -1.11
CA PHE A 213 -13.76 -5.00 -2.41
C PHE A 213 -12.82 -6.02 -3.07
N GLY A 214 -12.77 -7.25 -2.55
CA GLY A 214 -11.96 -8.34 -3.14
C GLY A 214 -10.45 -8.20 -2.94
N GLY A 215 -10.00 -7.29 -2.07
CA GLY A 215 -8.59 -7.15 -1.70
C GLY A 215 -7.70 -6.48 -2.77
N VAL A 216 -8.29 -5.90 -3.82
CA VAL A 216 -7.59 -5.11 -4.84
C VAL A 216 -8.38 -3.84 -5.14
N GLY A 217 -7.70 -2.71 -5.13
CA GLY A 217 -8.29 -1.44 -5.50
C GLY A 217 -7.24 -0.34 -5.56
N GLY A 218 -7.68 0.88 -5.83
CA GLY A 218 -6.77 2.01 -5.91
C GLY A 218 -7.47 3.35 -5.84
N ILE A 219 -6.69 4.37 -5.52
CA ILE A 219 -7.10 5.77 -5.59
C ILE A 219 -6.63 6.32 -6.94
N LEU A 220 -7.55 6.90 -7.70
CA LEU A 220 -7.29 7.45 -9.03
C LEU A 220 -6.90 8.93 -8.93
N ARG A 221 -6.00 9.38 -9.82
CA ARG A 221 -5.59 10.79 -9.96
C ARG A 221 -6.73 11.66 -10.47
N TYR A 222 -7.56 11.11 -11.33
CA TYR A 222 -8.70 11.74 -11.97
C TYR A 222 -9.86 10.76 -12.08
N ARG A 223 -11.07 11.29 -12.25
CA ARG A 223 -12.26 10.46 -12.42
C ARG A 223 -12.17 9.70 -13.74
N VAL A 224 -12.31 8.38 -13.67
CA VAL A 224 -12.42 7.50 -14.84
C VAL A 224 -13.83 6.94 -14.86
N ASP A 225 -14.45 6.94 -16.03
CA ASP A 225 -15.71 6.25 -16.21
C ASP A 225 -15.39 4.79 -16.56
N LEU A 226 -15.56 3.91 -15.58
CA LEU A 226 -15.27 2.47 -15.73
C LEU A 226 -16.47 1.73 -16.34
N THR A 227 -17.66 2.35 -16.35
CA THR A 227 -18.89 1.76 -16.92
C THR A 227 -18.81 1.51 -18.43
N SER A 228 -17.87 2.14 -19.12
CA SER A 228 -17.66 1.94 -20.55
C SER A 228 -16.97 0.62 -20.91
N PHE A 229 -16.44 -0.13 -19.93
CA PHE A 229 -15.72 -1.39 -20.17
C PHE A 229 -16.56 -2.65 -19.91
N ASP A 230 -17.71 -2.52 -19.25
CA ASP A 230 -18.67 -3.63 -19.08
C ASP A 230 -19.37 -4.00 -20.40
N VAL A 231 -19.34 -3.11 -21.40
CA VAL A 231 -20.07 -3.28 -22.67
C VAL A 231 -19.49 -4.38 -23.57
N ASP A 232 -18.26 -4.82 -23.33
CA ASP A 232 -17.63 -5.93 -24.08
C ASP A 232 -17.78 -7.30 -23.37
N SER A 233 -18.44 -7.35 -22.21
CA SER A 233 -18.68 -8.60 -21.45
C SER A 233 -20.12 -9.12 -21.56
N ASP A 234 -20.96 -8.51 -22.40
CA ASP A 234 -22.38 -8.86 -22.55
C ASP A 234 -22.57 -10.09 -23.46
N ASP A 235 -22.18 -11.27 -22.97
CA ASP A 235 -22.67 -12.55 -23.51
C ASP A 235 -24.11 -12.78 -23.00
N GLY A 236 -25.07 -12.15 -23.70
CA GLY A 236 -26.41 -12.68 -23.96
C GLY A 236 -27.17 -13.34 -22.80
N GLY A 237 -27.43 -12.61 -21.71
CA GLY A 237 -28.45 -13.00 -20.74
C GLY A 237 -29.86 -12.74 -21.27
N VAL A 238 -30.46 -13.72 -21.94
CA VAL A 238 -31.89 -13.70 -22.27
C VAL A 238 -32.68 -13.71 -20.96
N TYR A 239 -33.29 -12.58 -20.62
CA TYR A 239 -34.36 -12.53 -19.61
C TYR A 239 -35.62 -13.12 -20.24
N ASP A 240 -35.90 -14.38 -19.96
CA ASP A 240 -37.24 -14.95 -20.18
C ASP A 240 -38.21 -14.27 -19.21
N ASP A 241 -38.98 -13.33 -19.74
CA ASP A 241 -40.19 -12.79 -19.14
C ASP A 241 -41.33 -13.77 -19.41
N ASP A 242 -41.56 -14.69 -18.47
CA ASP A 242 -42.80 -15.46 -18.41
C ASP A 242 -43.52 -15.12 -17.11
N SER A 243 -44.40 -14.12 -17.20
CA SER A 243 -45.47 -13.86 -16.24
C SER A 243 -46.83 -13.92 -16.94
N GLU A 244 -47.44 -15.12 -16.94
CA GLU A 244 -48.90 -15.35 -16.97
C GLU A 244 -49.27 -16.63 -16.20
#